data_AF-A0A564UV61-F1
#
_entry.id   AF-A0A564UV61-F1
#
_cell.length_a   1.000
_cell.length_b   1.000
_cell.length_c   1.000
_cell.angle_alpha   90.00
_cell.angle_beta   90.00
_cell.angle_gamma   90.00
#
_symmetry.space_group_name_H-M   'P 1'
#
loop_
_entity.id
_entity.type
_entity.pdbx_description
1 polymer ?
#
loop_
_entity_poly.entity_id
_entity_poly.type
_entity_poly.pdbx_seq_one_letter_code
_entity_poly.pdbx_strand_id
1 'polypeptide(L)'
;MIDVQTSLCILIKMMHAHYDRKVILLLDEYDVPVAKASDKGYYAEMMEVMKTVMSTSLKDNPSLEFAVVTGCLKIAKESIFTGTNNFVSDTIAATGLDEYFGFTQDDIDKMLQDADMDAYAAEVKEWYDGYHFGETDVYCPWDVMNYMRDLQTDLDRKPASYWKNTSDNAIIRSFIDYAGGSISRKLELLLSGGYVKEHIEENLTYDYLHSSEENLWIVLYLTGYLTTVRKDELPEPDIRWSRIKNTVKDAVTL
;
A
#
# COMPACT_ATOMS: atom_id res chain seq x y z
N MET A 1 -16.99 10.92 30.36
CA MET A 1 -15.71 10.96 29.63
C MET A 1 -15.79 9.83 28.63
N ILE A 2 -15.90 10.11 27.33
CA ILE A 2 -15.88 9.05 26.33
C ILE A 2 -14.42 8.62 26.24
N ASP A 3 -14.14 7.39 26.63
CA ASP A 3 -12.84 6.78 26.39
C ASP A 3 -12.66 6.62 24.88
N VAL A 4 -11.56 7.17 24.34
CA VAL A 4 -11.20 7.11 22.91
C VAL A 4 -11.32 5.67 22.40
N GLN A 5 -10.98 4.70 23.25
CA GLN A 5 -11.03 3.27 22.97
C GLN A 5 -12.41 2.73 22.59
N THR A 6 -13.50 3.39 23.02
CA THR A 6 -14.89 2.94 22.76
C THR A 6 -15.67 3.86 21.82
N SER A 7 -15.05 4.98 21.43
CA SER A 7 -15.70 6.06 20.67
C SER A 7 -16.32 5.56 19.35
N LEU A 8 -15.58 4.73 18.60
CA LEU A 8 -16.04 4.18 17.32
C LEU A 8 -17.21 3.20 17.49
N CYS A 9 -17.16 2.32 18.49
CA CYS A 9 -18.27 1.42 18.83
C CYS A 9 -19.54 2.20 19.19
N ILE A 10 -19.41 3.27 19.98
CA ILE A 10 -20.53 4.15 20.35
C ILE A 10 -21.10 4.81 19.09
N LEU A 11 -20.25 5.34 18.21
CA LEU A 11 -20.69 5.96 16.96
C LEU A 11 -21.47 4.96 16.08
N ILE A 12 -20.97 3.74 15.92
CA ILE A 12 -21.65 2.68 15.16
C ILE A 12 -23.05 2.40 15.74
N LYS A 13 -23.17 2.28 17.07
CA LYS A 13 -24.45 2.06 17.75
C LYS A 13 -25.42 3.23 17.57
N MET A 14 -24.91 4.46 17.65
CA MET A 14 -25.72 5.67 17.44
C MET A 14 -26.25 5.75 16.00
N MET A 15 -25.40 5.47 15.02
CA MET A 15 -25.79 5.43 13.60
C MET A 15 -26.85 4.37 13.35
N HIS A 16 -26.67 3.16 13.89
CA HIS A 16 -27.66 2.10 13.78
C HIS A 16 -29.01 2.50 14.39
N ALA A 17 -29.00 3.05 15.61
CA ALA A 17 -30.21 3.49 16.28
C ALA A 17 -30.94 4.64 15.55
N HIS A 18 -30.20 5.53 14.88
CA HIS A 18 -30.78 6.66 14.17
C HIS A 18 -31.39 6.26 12.81
N TYR A 19 -30.70 5.40 12.06
CA TYR A 19 -31.09 5.03 10.70
C TYR A 19 -31.86 3.71 10.60
N ASP A 20 -31.97 2.97 11.70
CA ASP A 20 -32.55 1.62 11.77
C ASP A 20 -31.93 0.66 10.74
N ARG A 21 -30.63 0.83 10.52
CA ARG A 21 -29.81 0.03 9.60
C ARG A 21 -28.45 -0.23 10.22
N LYS A 22 -27.95 -1.46 10.06
CA LYS A 22 -26.57 -1.78 10.43
C LYS A 22 -25.57 -0.94 9.63
N VAL A 23 -24.44 -0.66 10.24
CA VAL A 23 -23.40 0.22 9.71
C VAL A 23 -22.40 -0.58 8.87
N ILE A 24 -21.97 0.00 7.75
CA ILE A 24 -20.77 -0.42 7.02
C ILE A 24 -19.63 0.48 7.49
N LEU A 25 -18.56 -0.11 8.02
CA LEU A 25 -17.39 0.64 8.46
C LEU A 25 -16.29 0.58 7.41
N LEU A 26 -15.87 1.72 6.88
CA LEU A 26 -14.70 1.85 6.03
C LEU A 26 -13.62 2.54 6.85
N LEU A 27 -12.51 1.86 7.10
CA LEU A 27 -11.40 2.38 7.89
C LEU A 27 -10.15 2.39 7.03
N ASP A 28 -9.71 3.60 6.70
CA ASP A 28 -8.49 3.80 5.93
C ASP A 28 -7.27 4.06 6.83
N GLU A 29 -6.10 3.69 6.33
CA GLU A 29 -4.80 3.88 6.97
C GLU A 29 -4.76 3.46 8.45
N TYR A 30 -5.33 2.28 8.76
CA TYR A 30 -5.46 1.81 10.15
C TYR A 30 -4.10 1.66 10.86
N ASP A 31 -3.04 1.47 10.11
CA ASP A 31 -1.67 1.24 10.57
C ASP A 31 -0.87 2.53 10.84
N VAL A 32 -1.29 3.68 10.29
CA VAL A 32 -0.60 4.97 10.46
C VAL A 32 -0.43 5.41 11.92
N PRO A 33 -1.44 5.30 12.81
CA PRO A 33 -1.27 5.64 14.22
C PRO A 33 -0.16 4.81 14.89
N VAL A 34 -0.08 3.52 14.54
CA VAL A 34 0.91 2.58 15.06
C VAL A 34 2.30 2.91 14.51
N ALA A 35 2.42 3.21 13.22
CA ALA A 35 3.67 3.65 12.60
C ALA A 35 4.24 4.90 13.30
N LYS A 36 3.40 5.91 13.53
CA LYS A 36 3.79 7.16 14.22
C LYS A 36 4.14 6.94 15.70
N ALA A 37 3.53 5.95 16.34
CA ALA A 37 3.84 5.58 17.71
C ALA A 37 5.19 4.88 17.81
N SER A 38 5.54 4.05 16.82
CA SER A 38 6.85 3.43 16.69
C SER A 38 7.96 4.48 16.60
N ASP A 39 7.83 5.45 15.70
CA ASP A 39 8.80 6.55 15.51
C ASP A 39 9.00 7.38 16.79
N LYS A 40 7.94 7.57 17.57
CA LYS A 40 7.95 8.42 18.77
C LYS A 40 8.15 7.65 20.08
N GLY A 41 8.36 6.33 20.03
CA GLY A 41 8.69 5.49 21.19
C GLY A 41 7.53 5.17 22.14
N TYR A 42 6.27 5.25 21.69
CA TYR A 42 5.08 4.84 22.48
C TYR A 42 4.25 3.75 21.78
N TYR A 43 4.94 2.89 21.03
CA TYR A 43 4.30 1.84 20.24
C TYR A 43 3.36 0.95 21.07
N ALA A 44 3.83 0.46 22.21
CA ALA A 44 3.08 -0.50 23.04
C ALA A 44 1.76 0.10 23.54
N GLU A 45 1.78 1.36 23.96
CA GLU A 45 0.61 2.10 24.41
C GLU A 45 -0.39 2.31 23.27
N MET A 46 0.09 2.69 22.09
CA MET A 46 -0.78 2.86 20.92
C MET A 46 -1.39 1.54 20.46
N MET A 47 -0.63 0.45 20.50
CA MET A 47 -1.13 -0.88 20.15
C MET A 47 -2.29 -1.31 21.06
N GLU A 48 -2.20 -1.06 22.37
CA GLU A 48 -3.30 -1.36 23.29
C GLU A 48 -4.56 -0.51 23.00
N VAL A 49 -4.39 0.76 22.63
CA VAL A 49 -5.49 1.61 22.19
C VAL A 49 -6.13 1.04 20.92
N MET A 50 -5.32 0.76 19.89
CA MET A 50 -5.81 0.26 18.60
C MET A 50 -6.51 -1.08 18.74
N LYS A 51 -5.94 -2.02 19.51
CA LYS A 51 -6.56 -3.31 19.83
C LYS A 51 -7.92 -3.14 20.51
N THR A 52 -8.06 -2.19 21.43
CA THR A 52 -9.33 -1.94 22.12
C THR A 52 -10.35 -1.29 21.17
N VAL A 53 -9.95 -0.31 20.36
CA VAL A 53 -10.81 0.32 19.35
C VAL A 53 -11.34 -0.73 18.35
N MET A 54 -10.46 -1.57 17.81
CA MET A 54 -10.84 -2.58 16.82
C MET A 54 -11.72 -3.66 17.44
N SER A 55 -11.31 -4.24 18.57
CA SER A 55 -12.08 -5.32 19.20
C SER A 55 -13.47 -4.86 19.62
N THR A 56 -13.62 -3.66 20.19
CA THR A 56 -14.94 -3.15 20.61
C THR A 56 -15.83 -2.77 19.43
N SER A 57 -15.25 -2.35 18.31
CA SER A 57 -16.01 -1.88 17.15
C SER A 57 -16.39 -3.00 16.19
N LEU A 58 -15.56 -4.04 16.08
CA LEU A 58 -15.68 -5.09 15.06
C LEU A 58 -16.19 -6.41 15.62
N LYS A 59 -15.67 -6.85 16.77
CA LYS A 59 -15.96 -8.18 17.29
C LYS A 59 -17.36 -8.24 17.87
N ASP A 60 -18.16 -9.21 17.41
CA ASP A 60 -19.51 -9.49 17.89
C ASP A 60 -20.43 -8.25 17.95
N ASN A 61 -20.18 -7.24 17.11
CA ASN A 61 -20.95 -6.00 17.11
C ASN A 61 -22.25 -6.16 16.29
N PRO A 62 -23.43 -6.25 16.93
CA PRO A 62 -24.69 -6.49 16.21
C PRO A 62 -25.14 -5.29 15.36
N SER A 63 -24.52 -4.12 15.58
CA SER A 63 -24.80 -2.89 14.83
C SER A 63 -23.92 -2.73 13.60
N LEU A 64 -22.93 -3.62 13.41
CA LEU A 64 -22.06 -3.66 12.24
C LEU A 64 -22.60 -4.69 11.25
N GLU A 65 -22.64 -4.33 9.96
CA GLU A 65 -22.94 -5.27 8.88
C GLU A 65 -21.65 -5.92 8.36
N PHE A 66 -20.68 -5.10 7.95
CA PHE A 66 -19.31 -5.52 7.67
C PHE A 66 -18.36 -4.32 7.79
N ALA A 67 -17.06 -4.61 7.79
CA ALA A 67 -16.01 -3.60 7.76
C ALA A 67 -15.01 -3.88 6.66
N VAL A 68 -14.49 -2.81 6.04
CA VAL A 68 -13.33 -2.83 5.17
C VAL A 68 -12.25 -2.01 5.85
N VAL A 69 -11.06 -2.58 5.97
CA VAL A 69 -9.91 -1.95 6.61
C VAL A 69 -8.75 -1.94 5.62
N THR A 70 -8.20 -0.78 5.34
CA THR A 70 -7.08 -0.58 4.43
C THR A 70 -5.88 -0.01 5.18
N GLY A 71 -4.69 -0.41 4.75
CA GLY A 71 -3.40 -0.01 5.30
C GLY A 71 -2.27 -0.66 4.50
N CYS A 72 -1.04 -0.19 4.70
CA CYS A 72 0.11 -0.67 3.95
C CYS A 72 0.69 -1.95 4.58
N LEU A 73 0.78 -2.00 5.91
CA LEU A 73 1.32 -3.15 6.63
C LEU A 73 0.24 -3.97 7.31
N LYS A 74 0.45 -5.28 7.33
CA LYS A 74 -0.43 -6.25 7.96
C LYS A 74 -0.06 -6.47 9.44
N ILE A 75 -0.09 -5.40 10.24
CA ILE A 75 0.01 -5.48 11.71
C ILE A 75 -1.06 -6.43 12.29
N ALA A 76 -2.19 -6.47 11.57
CA ALA A 76 -3.49 -7.03 11.82
C ALA A 76 -3.59 -8.39 12.53
N LYS A 77 -3.02 -9.48 12.00
CA LYS A 77 -3.66 -10.79 12.24
C LYS A 77 -3.41 -11.38 13.64
N GLU A 78 -2.28 -11.10 14.28
CA GLU A 78 -1.92 -11.70 15.57
C GLU A 78 -1.90 -10.74 16.77
N SER A 79 -1.91 -9.42 16.55
CA SER A 79 -1.75 -8.43 17.63
C SER A 79 -3.02 -7.59 17.90
N ILE A 80 -3.54 -6.89 16.88
CA ILE A 80 -4.68 -5.97 16.99
C ILE A 80 -6.03 -6.71 16.91
N PHE A 81 -6.13 -7.73 16.04
CA PHE A 81 -7.39 -8.44 15.81
C PHE A 81 -7.52 -9.75 16.59
N THR A 82 -6.77 -9.93 17.67
CA THR A 82 -6.84 -11.12 18.52
C THR A 82 -8.28 -11.46 18.91
N GLY A 83 -8.75 -12.63 18.47
CA GLY A 83 -10.11 -13.12 18.69
C GLY A 83 -11.17 -12.62 17.70
N THR A 84 -10.79 -11.93 16.63
CA THR A 84 -11.66 -11.63 15.47
C THR A 84 -11.28 -12.55 14.32
N ASN A 85 -11.94 -13.69 14.21
CA ASN A 85 -11.56 -14.75 13.27
C ASN A 85 -12.15 -14.59 11.85
N ASN A 86 -12.82 -13.47 11.58
CA ASN A 86 -13.61 -13.27 10.35
C ASN A 86 -12.93 -12.31 9.34
N PHE A 87 -11.64 -12.04 9.49
CA PHE A 87 -10.89 -11.23 8.51
C PHE A 87 -10.45 -12.04 7.30
N VAL A 88 -10.93 -11.63 6.14
CA VAL A 88 -10.35 -12.00 4.85
C VAL A 88 -9.35 -10.90 4.49
N SER A 89 -8.12 -11.30 4.19
CA SER A 89 -7.04 -10.38 3.79
C SER A 89 -6.85 -10.52 2.29
N ASP A 90 -6.85 -9.39 1.60
CA ASP A 90 -6.44 -9.27 0.20
C ASP A 90 -5.24 -8.31 0.16
N THR A 91 -4.15 -8.73 -0.45
CA THR A 91 -2.89 -7.99 -0.50
C THR A 91 -2.51 -7.77 -1.96
N ILE A 92 -1.51 -6.94 -2.21
CA ILE A 92 -0.99 -6.72 -3.56
C ILE A 92 -0.40 -7.98 -4.23
N ALA A 93 -0.18 -9.06 -3.48
CA ALA A 93 0.23 -10.36 -4.03
C ALA A 93 -0.94 -11.31 -4.31
N ALA A 94 -2.15 -11.00 -3.82
CA ALA A 94 -3.35 -11.78 -4.06
C ALA A 94 -4.03 -11.36 -5.37
N THR A 95 -4.77 -12.27 -5.98
CA THR A 95 -5.47 -12.05 -7.27
C THR A 95 -6.95 -11.72 -7.10
N GLY A 96 -7.41 -11.52 -5.86
CA GLY A 96 -8.83 -11.30 -5.57
C GLY A 96 -9.27 -9.88 -5.92
N LEU A 97 -8.41 -8.90 -5.61
CA LEU A 97 -8.66 -7.48 -5.81
C LEU A 97 -7.52 -6.75 -6.55
N ASP A 98 -6.65 -7.48 -7.24
CA ASP A 98 -5.45 -6.93 -7.88
C ASP A 98 -5.73 -5.79 -8.87
N GLU A 99 -6.81 -5.87 -9.64
CA GLU A 99 -7.25 -4.82 -10.57
C GLU A 99 -7.75 -3.53 -9.87
N TYR A 100 -8.14 -3.59 -8.60
CA TYR A 100 -8.77 -2.48 -7.88
C TYR A 100 -7.78 -1.58 -7.11
N PHE A 101 -6.49 -1.92 -7.09
CA PHE A 101 -5.46 -1.11 -6.45
C PHE A 101 -4.96 0.07 -7.30
N GLY A 102 -5.35 0.11 -8.58
CA GLY A 102 -4.96 1.17 -9.51
C GLY A 102 -5.88 1.24 -10.70
N PHE A 103 -5.43 1.90 -11.76
CA PHE A 103 -6.11 1.83 -13.06
C PHE A 103 -5.54 0.69 -13.88
N THR A 104 -6.40 -0.06 -14.57
CA THR A 104 -5.97 -1.05 -15.55
C THR A 104 -5.61 -0.38 -16.88
N GLN A 105 -4.97 -1.11 -17.80
CA GLN A 105 -4.75 -0.60 -19.16
C GLN A 105 -6.06 -0.17 -19.84
N ASP A 106 -7.15 -0.93 -19.65
CA ASP A 106 -8.46 -0.61 -20.22
C ASP A 106 -9.02 0.71 -19.65
N ASP A 107 -8.80 0.98 -18.36
CA ASP A 107 -9.16 2.25 -17.74
C ASP A 107 -8.36 3.41 -18.33
N ILE A 108 -7.05 3.23 -18.53
CA ILE A 108 -6.17 4.23 -19.16
C ILE A 108 -6.62 4.54 -20.58
N ASP A 109 -6.83 3.50 -21.39
CA ASP A 109 -7.23 3.65 -22.78
C ASP A 109 -8.56 4.40 -22.89
N LYS A 110 -9.52 4.04 -22.04
CA LYS A 110 -10.82 4.73 -21.98
C LYS A 110 -10.69 6.18 -21.52
N MET A 111 -9.91 6.46 -20.48
CA MET A 111 -9.72 7.82 -19.97
C MET A 111 -9.07 8.73 -21.00
N LEU A 112 -8.08 8.22 -21.75
CA LEU A 112 -7.43 8.96 -22.82
C LEU A 112 -8.38 9.20 -23.99
N GLN A 113 -9.15 8.19 -24.37
CA GLN A 113 -10.16 8.30 -25.42
C GLN A 113 -11.24 9.33 -25.08
N ASP A 114 -11.79 9.27 -23.85
CA ASP A 114 -12.84 10.18 -23.38
C ASP A 114 -12.35 11.65 -23.31
N ALA A 115 -11.03 11.87 -23.27
CA ALA A 115 -10.40 13.18 -23.23
C ALA A 115 -9.82 13.64 -24.60
N ASP A 116 -9.99 12.86 -25.67
CA ASP A 116 -9.37 13.08 -27.00
C ASP A 116 -7.81 13.13 -26.93
N MET A 117 -7.20 12.28 -26.10
CA MET A 117 -5.76 12.26 -25.79
C MET A 117 -5.05 10.95 -26.16
N ASP A 118 -5.61 10.16 -27.09
CA ASP A 118 -5.05 8.86 -27.50
C ASP A 118 -3.57 8.91 -27.90
N ALA A 119 -3.11 10.05 -28.42
CA ALA A 119 -1.72 10.29 -28.83
C ALA A 119 -0.71 10.14 -27.66
N TYR A 120 -1.14 10.29 -26.41
CA TYR A 120 -0.30 10.21 -25.22
C TYR A 120 -0.25 8.81 -24.59
N ALA A 121 -0.98 7.82 -25.13
CA ALA A 121 -1.08 6.48 -24.55
C ALA A 121 0.28 5.79 -24.38
N ALA A 122 1.16 5.89 -25.39
CA ALA A 122 2.50 5.31 -25.33
C ALA A 122 3.35 5.95 -24.23
N GLU A 123 3.21 7.25 -24.03
CA GLU A 123 3.98 8.00 -23.03
C GLU A 123 3.47 7.73 -21.61
N VAL A 124 2.15 7.67 -21.42
CA VAL A 124 1.52 7.24 -20.16
C VAL A 124 1.98 5.83 -19.80
N LYS A 125 1.97 4.91 -20.78
CA LYS A 125 2.45 3.54 -20.58
C LYS A 125 3.92 3.51 -20.17
N GLU A 126 4.78 4.22 -20.89
CA GLU A 126 6.22 4.23 -20.60
C GLU A 126 6.56 4.78 -19.20
N TRP A 127 5.80 5.77 -18.72
CA TRP A 127 6.08 6.44 -17.44
C TRP A 127 5.35 5.85 -16.25
N TYR A 128 4.17 5.27 -16.46
CA TYR A 128 3.25 4.93 -15.36
C TYR A 128 2.78 3.47 -15.33
N ASP A 129 3.16 2.61 -16.31
CA ASP A 129 2.92 1.14 -16.32
C ASP A 129 3.89 0.42 -15.37
N GLY A 130 3.66 0.65 -14.08
CA GLY A 130 4.68 0.45 -13.05
C GLY A 130 4.46 -0.72 -12.09
N TYR A 131 3.22 -1.15 -11.90
CA TYR A 131 2.85 -2.03 -10.81
C TYR A 131 2.29 -3.33 -11.36
N HIS A 132 2.74 -4.44 -10.78
CA HIS A 132 2.28 -5.79 -11.09
C HIS A 132 1.82 -6.42 -9.79
N PHE A 133 0.51 -6.39 -9.57
CA PHE A 133 -0.15 -6.90 -8.38
C PHE A 133 -0.94 -8.14 -8.74
N GLY A 134 -0.85 -9.20 -7.92
CA GLY A 134 -1.42 -10.50 -8.27
C GLY A 134 -0.95 -10.95 -9.66
N GLU A 135 -1.86 -10.98 -10.63
CA GLU A 135 -1.56 -11.26 -12.04
C GLU A 135 -1.91 -10.08 -12.98
N THR A 136 -2.18 -8.90 -12.42
CA THR A 136 -2.66 -7.71 -13.14
C THR A 136 -1.64 -6.58 -13.10
N ASP A 137 -1.44 -5.94 -14.24
CA ASP A 137 -0.68 -4.70 -14.33
C ASP A 137 -1.59 -3.50 -14.07
N VAL A 138 -1.18 -2.63 -13.14
CA VAL A 138 -1.93 -1.43 -12.78
C VAL A 138 -1.07 -0.18 -12.78
N TYR A 139 -1.72 0.93 -13.04
CA TYR A 139 -1.17 2.27 -13.05
C TYR A 139 -1.50 2.99 -11.76
N CYS A 140 -0.56 3.78 -11.24
CA CYS A 140 -0.81 4.66 -10.10
C CYS A 140 -1.87 5.72 -10.47
N PRO A 141 -3.04 5.76 -9.80
CA PRO A 141 -4.09 6.70 -10.15
C PRO A 141 -3.66 8.16 -10.02
N TRP A 142 -2.85 8.47 -9.00
CA TRP A 142 -2.40 9.83 -8.76
C TRP A 142 -1.49 10.34 -9.89
N ASP A 143 -0.54 9.52 -10.35
CA ASP A 143 0.38 9.92 -11.41
C ASP A 143 -0.36 10.17 -12.73
N VAL A 144 -1.24 9.24 -13.12
CA VAL A 144 -2.04 9.35 -14.35
C VAL A 144 -2.95 10.57 -14.30
N MET A 145 -3.72 10.75 -13.22
CA MET A 145 -4.68 11.86 -13.12
C MET A 145 -3.97 13.22 -13.13
N ASN A 146 -2.80 13.34 -12.49
CA ASN A 146 -2.04 14.58 -12.53
C ASN A 146 -1.45 14.85 -13.92
N TYR A 147 -0.96 13.81 -14.61
CA TYR A 147 -0.44 13.99 -15.95
C TYR A 147 -1.53 14.43 -16.93
N MET A 148 -2.67 13.73 -16.91
CA MET A 148 -3.83 14.09 -17.72
C MET A 148 -4.31 15.52 -17.41
N ARG A 149 -4.40 15.90 -16.13
CA ARG A 149 -4.75 17.27 -15.74
C ARG A 149 -3.77 18.30 -16.30
N ASP A 150 -2.47 18.04 -16.21
CA ASP A 150 -1.47 18.99 -16.70
C ASP A 150 -1.55 19.11 -18.23
N LEU A 151 -1.76 18.01 -18.95
CA LEU A 151 -1.93 18.02 -20.41
C LEU A 151 -3.17 18.81 -20.87
N GLN A 152 -4.24 18.84 -20.08
CA GLN A 152 -5.41 19.69 -20.36
C GLN A 152 -5.06 21.20 -20.37
N THR A 153 -3.98 21.59 -19.68
CA THR A 153 -3.53 22.98 -19.61
C THR A 153 -2.38 23.30 -20.56
N ASP A 154 -1.55 22.30 -20.87
CA ASP A 154 -0.35 22.43 -21.69
C ASP A 154 -0.08 21.10 -22.41
N LEU A 155 -0.38 21.04 -23.71
CA LEU A 155 -0.20 19.83 -24.53
C LEU A 155 1.27 19.46 -24.77
N ASP A 156 2.20 20.39 -24.51
CA ASP A 156 3.65 20.16 -24.61
C ASP A 156 4.24 19.72 -23.25
N ARG A 157 3.40 19.53 -22.22
CA ARG A 157 3.82 19.09 -20.90
C ARG A 157 4.46 17.71 -20.98
N LYS A 158 5.65 17.58 -20.40
CA LYS A 158 6.31 16.29 -20.23
C LYS A 158 5.82 15.55 -18.99
N PRO A 159 5.79 14.21 -19.02
CA PRO A 159 5.54 13.40 -17.84
C PRO A 159 6.49 13.76 -16.71
N ALA A 160 5.98 13.62 -15.49
CA ALA A 160 6.72 13.86 -14.27
C ALA A 160 6.36 12.83 -13.20
N SER A 161 7.21 12.74 -12.19
CA SER A 161 7.05 11.84 -11.05
C SER A 161 6.19 12.53 -9.98
N TYR A 162 4.86 12.42 -10.12
CA TYR A 162 3.89 13.12 -9.26
C TYR A 162 3.78 12.50 -7.86
N TRP A 163 4.13 11.22 -7.71
CA TRP A 163 4.16 10.52 -6.42
C TRP A 163 5.40 10.79 -5.55
N LYS A 164 6.48 11.37 -6.12
CA LYS A 164 7.79 11.49 -5.44
C LYS A 164 7.78 12.22 -4.09
N ASN A 165 6.79 13.09 -3.84
CA ASN A 165 6.73 13.92 -2.62
C ASN A 165 5.44 13.71 -1.80
N THR A 166 4.68 12.65 -2.05
CA THR A 166 3.38 12.45 -1.37
C THR A 166 3.45 11.56 -0.13
N SER A 167 4.55 10.85 0.11
CA SER A 167 4.68 9.91 1.23
C SER A 167 5.58 10.41 2.37
N ASP A 168 5.24 10.00 3.59
CA ASP A 168 6.07 10.21 4.78
C ASP A 168 7.28 9.26 4.73
N ASN A 169 8.40 9.77 4.23
CA ASN A 169 9.64 9.02 4.02
C ASN A 169 10.38 8.66 5.34
N ALA A 170 9.80 8.91 6.51
CA ALA A 170 10.43 8.62 7.80
C ALA A 170 10.83 7.15 7.94
N ILE A 171 9.95 6.23 7.54
CA ILE A 171 10.23 4.79 7.58
C ILE A 171 11.42 4.44 6.68
N ILE A 172 11.45 4.93 5.44
CA ILE A 172 12.54 4.60 4.51
C ILE A 172 13.86 5.24 4.93
N ARG A 173 13.82 6.49 5.43
CA ARG A 173 15.02 7.17 5.95
C ARG A 173 15.64 6.41 7.11
N SER A 174 14.83 5.90 8.03
CA SER A 174 15.33 5.11 9.15
C SER A 174 16.05 3.83 8.71
N PHE A 175 15.72 3.28 7.54
CA PHE A 175 16.42 2.16 6.95
C PHE A 175 17.69 2.55 6.19
N ILE A 176 17.71 3.70 5.52
CA ILE A 176 18.91 4.24 4.86
C ILE A 176 19.99 4.51 5.92
N ASP A 177 19.62 5.02 7.09
CA ASP A 177 20.57 5.27 8.19
C ASP A 177 21.16 3.96 8.75
N TYR A 178 20.46 2.84 8.58
CA TYR A 178 20.91 1.48 8.93
C TYR A 178 21.56 0.72 7.76
N ALA A 179 21.67 1.33 6.58
CA ALA A 179 22.08 0.64 5.35
C ALA A 179 23.54 0.17 5.40
N GLY A 180 23.74 -1.14 5.54
CA GLY A 180 25.02 -1.78 5.27
C GLY A 180 25.34 -1.83 3.77
N GLY A 181 26.57 -2.19 3.41
CA GLY A 181 27.01 -2.22 1.99
C GLY A 181 26.23 -3.17 1.07
N SER A 182 25.49 -4.14 1.61
CA SER A 182 24.56 -4.99 0.85
C SER A 182 23.36 -4.20 0.31
N ILE A 183 22.76 -3.35 1.16
CA ILE A 183 21.58 -2.54 0.81
C ILE A 183 21.94 -1.56 -0.31
N SER A 184 23.05 -0.84 -0.20
CA SER A 184 23.49 0.11 -1.23
C SER A 184 23.65 -0.55 -2.59
N ARG A 185 24.26 -1.74 -2.65
CA ARG A 185 24.44 -2.48 -3.90
C ARG A 185 23.12 -2.93 -4.52
N LYS A 186 22.17 -3.39 -3.71
CA LYS A 186 20.83 -3.78 -4.16
C LYS A 186 20.03 -2.57 -4.66
N LEU A 187 20.11 -1.43 -3.97
CA LEU A 187 19.52 -0.18 -4.43
C LEU A 187 20.10 0.27 -5.78
N GLU A 188 21.42 0.23 -5.95
CA GLU A 188 22.07 0.54 -7.24
C GLU A 188 21.58 -0.38 -8.38
N LEU A 189 21.40 -1.67 -8.08
CA LEU A 189 20.86 -2.64 -9.03
C LEU A 189 19.40 -2.30 -9.41
N LEU A 190 18.57 -1.93 -8.44
CA LEU A 190 17.18 -1.53 -8.68
C LEU A 190 17.08 -0.22 -9.47
N LEU A 191 17.92 0.77 -9.14
CA LEU A 191 17.98 2.05 -9.83
C LEU A 191 18.47 1.95 -11.27
N SER A 192 19.29 0.93 -11.58
CA SER A 192 19.72 0.63 -12.96
C SER A 192 18.72 -0.19 -13.77
N GLY A 193 17.51 -0.43 -13.23
CA GLY A 193 16.45 -1.20 -13.88
C GLY A 193 16.59 -2.72 -13.72
N GLY A 194 17.49 -3.17 -12.84
CA GLY A 194 17.59 -4.57 -12.45
C GLY A 194 16.50 -4.99 -11.45
N TYR A 195 16.61 -6.22 -10.96
CA TYR A 195 15.75 -6.77 -9.92
C TYR A 195 16.58 -7.42 -8.82
N VAL A 196 16.02 -7.51 -7.62
CA VAL A 196 16.59 -8.28 -6.51
C VAL A 196 15.70 -9.49 -6.20
N LYS A 197 16.30 -10.55 -5.65
CA LYS A 197 15.57 -11.76 -5.25
C LYS A 197 15.44 -11.73 -3.74
N GLU A 198 14.22 -11.54 -3.26
CA GLU A 198 13.93 -11.46 -1.82
C GLU A 198 12.74 -12.37 -1.49
N HIS A 199 12.71 -12.83 -0.25
CA HIS A 199 11.58 -13.56 0.27
C HIS A 199 10.58 -12.53 0.83
N ILE A 200 9.33 -12.58 0.36
CA ILE A 200 8.31 -11.62 0.75
C ILE A 200 7.39 -12.30 1.77
N GLU A 201 7.56 -11.93 3.04
CA GLU A 201 6.64 -12.28 4.11
C GLU A 201 5.69 -11.12 4.39
N GLU A 202 4.40 -11.32 4.17
CA GLU A 202 3.40 -10.25 4.34
C GLU A 202 3.07 -9.94 5.80
N ASN A 203 3.43 -10.82 6.74
CA ASN A 203 3.10 -10.69 8.16
C ASN A 203 4.17 -9.88 8.91
N LEU A 204 4.44 -8.66 8.46
CA LEU A 204 5.42 -7.78 9.09
C LEU A 204 4.77 -6.82 10.10
N THR A 205 5.38 -6.69 11.28
CA THR A 205 4.97 -5.72 12.32
C THR A 205 6.01 -4.61 12.50
N TYR A 206 5.56 -3.40 12.80
CA TYR A 206 6.43 -2.22 13.00
C TYR A 206 7.51 -2.41 14.09
N ASP A 207 7.28 -3.21 15.13
CA ASP A 207 8.29 -3.47 16.18
C ASP A 207 9.56 -4.14 15.67
N TYR A 208 9.44 -4.97 14.63
CA TYR A 208 10.56 -5.71 14.05
C TYR A 208 11.05 -5.07 12.75
N LEU A 209 10.51 -3.91 12.38
CA LEU A 209 10.77 -3.26 11.10
C LEU A 209 12.27 -3.12 10.81
N HIS A 210 13.04 -2.64 11.80
CA HIS A 210 14.49 -2.41 11.68
C HIS A 210 15.36 -3.62 12.04
N SER A 211 14.76 -4.80 12.25
CA SER A 211 15.51 -5.97 12.74
C SER A 211 16.33 -6.68 11.65
N SER A 212 16.01 -6.47 10.37
CA SER A 212 16.71 -7.12 9.25
C SER A 212 16.67 -6.28 7.97
N GLU A 213 17.62 -6.55 7.07
CA GLU A 213 17.61 -6.04 5.69
C GLU A 213 16.40 -6.57 4.89
N GLU A 214 15.98 -7.81 5.14
CA GLU A 214 14.83 -8.42 4.47
C GLU A 214 13.54 -7.61 4.71
N ASN A 215 13.36 -7.10 5.93
CA ASN A 215 12.20 -6.30 6.30
C ASN A 215 12.16 -4.97 5.54
N LEU A 216 13.30 -4.38 5.18
CA LEU A 216 13.33 -3.20 4.32
C LEU A 216 12.69 -3.51 2.96
N TRP A 217 13.09 -4.61 2.33
CA TRP A 217 12.58 -4.98 1.01
C TRP A 217 11.10 -5.32 1.05
N ILE A 218 10.63 -5.99 2.11
CA ILE A 218 9.22 -6.25 2.34
C ILE A 218 8.43 -4.94 2.48
N VAL A 219 8.92 -3.98 3.28
CA VAL A 219 8.25 -2.68 3.44
C VAL A 219 8.15 -1.95 2.11
N LEU A 220 9.27 -1.83 1.38
CA LEU A 220 9.28 -1.15 0.09
C LEU A 220 8.33 -1.82 -0.91
N TYR A 221 8.21 -3.14 -0.87
CA TYR A 221 7.23 -3.88 -1.68
C TYR A 221 5.79 -3.58 -1.25
N LEU A 222 5.45 -3.78 0.03
CA LEU A 222 4.08 -3.59 0.55
C LEU A 222 3.59 -2.14 0.47
N THR A 223 4.51 -1.16 0.48
CA THR A 223 4.20 0.28 0.34
C THR A 223 4.21 0.75 -1.11
N GLY A 224 4.47 -0.13 -2.09
CA GLY A 224 4.39 0.19 -3.52
C GLY A 224 5.62 0.90 -4.11
N TYR A 225 6.75 0.94 -3.41
CA TYR A 225 8.03 1.39 -4.00
C TYR A 225 8.67 0.32 -4.88
N LEU A 226 8.33 -0.95 -4.64
CA LEU A 226 8.79 -2.09 -5.43
C LEU A 226 7.58 -2.91 -5.88
N THR A 227 7.74 -3.57 -7.02
CA THR A 227 6.74 -4.47 -7.62
C THR A 227 7.37 -5.80 -8.00
N THR A 228 6.56 -6.83 -8.22
CA THR A 228 7.04 -8.11 -8.72
C THR A 228 7.39 -8.01 -10.21
N VAL A 229 8.46 -8.69 -10.64
CA VAL A 229 8.80 -8.88 -12.05
C VAL A 229 7.81 -9.87 -12.67
N ARG A 230 7.28 -9.56 -13.85
CA ARG A 230 6.31 -10.43 -14.52
C ARG A 230 6.92 -11.81 -14.81
N LYS A 231 6.12 -12.87 -14.70
CA LYS A 231 6.63 -14.26 -14.85
C LYS A 231 7.23 -14.54 -16.23
N ASP A 232 6.74 -13.87 -17.26
CA ASP A 232 7.21 -13.95 -18.65
C ASP A 232 8.53 -13.18 -18.89
N GLU A 233 8.87 -12.22 -18.03
CA GLU A 233 10.17 -11.52 -18.02
C GLU A 233 11.26 -12.34 -17.30
N LEU A 234 10.92 -13.49 -16.70
CA LEU A 234 11.84 -14.30 -15.91
C LEU A 234 12.50 -15.42 -16.74
N PRO A 235 13.85 -15.54 -16.72
CA PRO A 235 14.57 -16.64 -17.37
C PRO A 235 14.22 -18.04 -16.82
N GLU A 236 13.83 -18.13 -15.53
CA GLU A 236 13.40 -19.37 -14.86
C GLU A 236 12.40 -19.03 -13.74
N PRO A 237 11.23 -19.68 -13.68
CA PRO A 237 10.26 -19.48 -12.60
C PRO A 237 10.77 -20.18 -11.33
N ASP A 238 11.15 -19.38 -10.32
CA ASP A 238 11.46 -19.87 -8.98
C ASP A 238 10.32 -19.45 -8.05
N ILE A 239 9.58 -20.43 -7.53
CA ILE A 239 8.34 -20.22 -6.77
C ILE A 239 8.66 -19.73 -5.34
N ARG A 240 9.92 -19.83 -4.89
CA ARG A 240 10.31 -19.56 -3.50
C ARG A 240 10.78 -18.12 -3.25
N TRP A 241 11.08 -17.37 -4.31
CA TRP A 241 11.67 -16.03 -4.21
C TRP A 241 10.96 -15.06 -5.14
N SER A 242 10.44 -13.97 -4.57
CA SER A 242 9.89 -12.88 -5.37
C SER A 242 11.03 -12.08 -5.96
N ARG A 243 10.96 -11.84 -7.28
CA ARG A 243 11.88 -10.92 -7.93
C ARG A 243 11.22 -9.56 -7.94
N ILE A 244 11.79 -8.61 -7.22
CA ILE A 244 11.21 -7.27 -7.08
C ILE A 244 12.03 -6.25 -7.89
N LYS A 245 11.33 -5.39 -8.61
CA LYS A 245 11.87 -4.28 -9.41
C LYS A 245 11.24 -2.97 -8.95
N ASN A 246 11.84 -1.85 -9.33
CA ASN A 246 11.31 -0.52 -9.06
C ASN A 246 9.99 -0.30 -9.82
N THR A 247 9.00 0.31 -9.18
CA THR A 247 7.66 0.59 -9.75
C THR A 247 7.66 1.72 -10.78
N VAL A 248 8.60 2.66 -10.73
CA VAL A 248 8.65 3.77 -11.69
C VAL A 248 10.10 4.15 -11.98
N LYS A 249 10.39 4.72 -13.15
CA LYS A 249 11.73 5.24 -13.51
C LYS A 249 12.38 6.13 -12.42
N ASP A 250 11.59 6.70 -11.50
CA ASP A 250 12.04 7.61 -10.44
C ASP A 250 11.63 7.25 -8.99
N ALA A 251 10.88 6.15 -8.74
CA ALA A 251 10.29 5.92 -7.41
C ALA A 251 11.32 5.57 -6.30
N VAL A 252 12.53 5.14 -6.67
CA VAL A 252 13.61 4.82 -5.72
C VAL A 252 14.63 5.96 -5.57
N THR A 253 14.40 7.11 -6.20
CA THR A 253 15.27 8.30 -6.06
C THR A 253 14.94 9.07 -4.77
N LEU A 254 15.08 8.39 -3.63
CA LEU A 254 14.92 8.91 -2.26
C LEU A 254 16.25 9.41 -1.69
#